data_AF-A0A1J1LTA3-F1
#
_entry.id   AF-A0A1J1LTA3-F1
#
_cell.length_a   1.000
_cell.length_b   1.000
_cell.length_c   1.000
_cell.angle_alpha   90.00
_cell.angle_beta   90.00
_cell.angle_gamma   90.00
#
_symmetry.space_group_name_H-M   'P 1'
#
loop_
_entity.id
_entity.type
_entity.pdbx_description
1 polymer ?
#
loop_
_entity_poly.entity_id
_entity_poly.type
_entity_poly.pdbx_seq_one_letter_code
_entity_poly.pdbx_strand_id
1 'polypeptide(L)' 'MSGSEDQTIKLWEIETGEEICTLTGHTGIVYSVAISPDNQTIVSGSQDGTIKIWRPVLG' A
#
# COMPACT_ATOMS: atom_id res chain seq x y z
N MET A 1 15.95 6.17 -4.92
CA MET A 1 14.58 5.88 -4.49
C MET A 1 13.70 6.04 -5.72
N SER A 2 13.24 4.94 -6.33
CA SER A 2 12.30 4.98 -7.45
C SER A 2 10.88 4.81 -6.90
N GLY A 3 10.05 5.84 -7.02
CA GLY A 3 8.61 5.72 -6.77
C GLY A 3 7.94 5.08 -7.99
N SER A 4 7.04 4.13 -7.76
CA SER A 4 6.24 3.53 -8.84
C SER A 4 5.26 4.57 -9.38
N GLU A 5 5.19 4.72 -10.71
CA GLU A 5 4.21 5.60 -11.39
C GLU A 5 2.79 5.01 -11.41
N ASP A 6 2.62 3.74 -11.04
CA ASP A 6 1.32 3.06 -11.12
C ASP A 6 0.32 3.50 -10.04
N GLN A 7 0.74 4.36 -9.09
CA GLN A 7 -0.09 4.94 -8.02
C GLN A 7 -0.71 3.90 -7.07
N THR A 8 -0.28 2.63 -7.17
CA THR A 8 -0.81 1.52 -6.37
C THR A 8 0.17 1.09 -5.30
N ILE A 9 -0.34 0.28 -4.37
CA ILE A 9 0.48 -0.47 -3.42
C ILE A 9 0.16 -1.95 -3.64
N LYS A 10 1.20 -2.76 -3.87
CA LYS A 10 1.08 -4.20 -4.08
C LYS A 10 1.70 -4.95 -2.92
N LEU A 11 1.00 -5.97 -2.43
CA LEU A 11 1.51 -6.93 -1.46
C LEU A 11 1.87 -8.22 -2.17
N TRP A 12 2.97 -8.83 -1.76
CA TRP A 12 3.54 -10.02 -2.41
C TRP A 12 3.81 -11.09 -1.37
N GLU A 13 3.61 -12.35 -1.75
CA GLU A 13 4.13 -13.49 -1.01
C GLU A 13 5.63 -13.64 -1.31
N ILE A 14 6.46 -13.61 -0.26
CA ILE A 14 7.92 -13.57 -0.44
C ILE A 14 8.47 -14.86 -1.04
N GLU A 15 7.87 -16.01 -0.73
CA GLU A 15 8.37 -17.32 -1.17
C GLU A 15 8.10 -17.57 -2.65
N THR A 16 6.92 -17.21 -3.14
CA THR A 16 6.48 -17.47 -4.52
C THR A 16 6.66 -16.27 -5.44
N GLY A 17 6.74 -15.07 -4.87
CA GLY A 17 6.72 -13.81 -5.62
C GLY A 17 5.33 -13.47 -6.17
N GLU A 18 4.28 -14.20 -5.76
CA GLU A 18 2.92 -13.94 -6.23
C GLU A 18 2.32 -12.70 -5.57
N GLU A 19 1.57 -11.92 -6.35
CA GLU A 19 0.84 -10.77 -5.84
C GLU A 19 -0.36 -11.25 -5.01
N ILE A 20 -0.40 -10.88 -3.73
CA ILE A 20 -1.50 -11.21 -2.81
C ILE A 20 -2.66 -10.25 -3.04
N CYS A 21 -2.37 -8.95 -3.12
CA CYS A 21 -3.38 -7.94 -3.38
C CYS A 21 -2.79 -6.63 -3.91
N THR A 22 -3.63 -5.88 -4.62
CA THR A 22 -3.39 -4.48 -5.01
C THR A 22 -4.35 -3.58 -4.26
N LEU A 23 -3.80 -2.60 -3.53
CA LEU A 23 -4.54 -1.52 -2.90
C LEU A 23 -4.66 -0.35 -3.89
N THR A 24 -5.89 -0.08 -4.30
CA THR A 24 -6.22 1.01 -5.24
C THR A 24 -6.96 2.13 -4.51
N GLY A 25 -6.72 3.38 -4.91
CA GLY A 25 -7.46 4.53 -4.41
C GLY A 25 -6.66 5.80 -4.27
N HIS A 26 -5.32 5.75 -4.32
CA HIS A 26 -4.51 6.95 -4.54
C HIS A 26 -4.64 7.39 -6.00
N THR A 27 -4.63 8.70 -6.22
CA THR A 27 -4.70 9.30 -7.57
C THR A 27 -3.39 9.99 -7.95
N GLY A 28 -2.32 9.68 -7.24
CA GLY A 28 -0.98 10.22 -7.41
C GLY A 28 0.08 9.27 -6.87
N ILE A 29 1.35 9.55 -7.17
CA ILE A 29 2.49 8.70 -6.79
C ILE A 29 2.49 8.46 -5.29
N VAL A 30 2.59 7.20 -4.87
CA VAL A 30 2.79 6.83 -3.47
C VAL A 30 4.27 6.97 -3.13
N TYR A 31 4.60 7.87 -2.20
CA TYR A 31 5.99 8.14 -1.81
C TYR A 31 6.47 7.28 -0.66
N SER A 32 5.55 6.83 0.21
CA SER A 32 5.90 6.11 1.43
C SER A 32 4.78 5.17 1.84
N VAL A 33 5.18 4.04 2.42
CA VAL A 33 4.32 3.04 3.03
C VAL A 33 4.91 2.64 4.39
N ALA A 34 4.04 2.40 5.37
CA ALA A 34 4.42 1.88 6.69
C ALA A 34 3.39 0.83 7.14
N ILE A 35 3.86 -0.14 7.91
CA ILE A 35 3.03 -1.21 8.49
C ILE A 35 3.02 -1.02 10.01
N SER A 36 1.85 -1.14 10.63
CA SER A 36 1.72 -1.12 12.08
C SER A 36 2.37 -2.35 12.73
N PRO A 37 2.76 -2.27 14.02
CA PRO A 37 3.35 -3.42 14.73
C PRO A 37 2.47 -4.67 14.83
N ASP A 38 1.15 -4.51 14.64
CA ASP A 38 0.19 -5.62 14.62
C ASP A 38 0.08 -6.31 13.25
N ASN A 39 0.84 -5.86 12.25
CA ASN A 39 0.85 -6.33 10.86
C ASN A 39 -0.51 -6.30 10.14
N GLN A 40 -1.48 -5.54 10.64
CA GLN A 40 -2.83 -5.47 10.08
C GLN A 40 -3.17 -4.13 9.43
N THR A 41 -2.47 -3.06 9.81
CA THR A 41 -2.72 -1.72 9.25
C THR A 41 -1.56 -1.29 8.37
N ILE A 42 -1.89 -0.86 7.16
CA ILE A 42 -0.95 -0.17 6.27
C ILE A 42 -1.32 1.31 6.23
N VAL A 43 -0.32 2.17 6.27
CA VAL A 43 -0.48 3.62 6.07
C VAL A 43 0.36 4.04 4.88
N SER A 44 -0.22 4.85 3.99
CA SER A 44 0.47 5.36 2.81
C SER A 44 0.27 6.86 2.63
N GLY A 45 1.33 7.54 2.16
CA GLY A 45 1.31 8.94 1.79
C GLY A 45 1.57 9.14 0.30
N SER A 46 0.80 10.02 -0.34
CA SER A 46 0.83 10.20 -1.80
C SER A 46 0.94 11.67 -2.21
N GLN A 47 1.41 11.87 -3.45
CA GLN A 47 1.37 13.15 -4.17
C GLN A 47 -0.04 13.72 -4.31
N ASP A 48 -1.09 12.89 -4.21
CA ASP A 48 -2.49 13.36 -4.24
C ASP A 48 -2.90 14.18 -3.01
N GLY A 49 -1.98 14.39 -2.06
CA GLY A 49 -2.19 15.19 -0.86
C GLY A 49 -2.91 14.44 0.25
N THR A 50 -3.11 13.12 0.10
CA THR A 50 -3.81 12.29 1.09
C THR A 50 -2.87 11.31 1.79
N ILE A 51 -3.28 10.97 3.01
CA ILE A 51 -2.83 9.78 3.72
C ILE A 51 -3.99 8.79 3.70
N LYS A 52 -3.70 7.53 3.34
CA LYS A 52 -4.70 6.44 3.39
C LYS A 52 -4.29 5.40 4.41
N ILE A 53 -5.31 4.83 5.05
CA ILE A 53 -5.20 3.77 6.05
C ILE A 53 -5.93 2.55 5.49
N TRP A 54 -5.24 1.43 5.43
CA TRP A 54 -5.75 0.18 4.90
C TRP A 54 -5.81 -0.84 6.03
N ARG A 55 -6.98 -1.45 6.22
CA ARG A 55 -7.23 -2.50 7.22
C ARG A 55 -8.05 -3.61 6.60
N PRO A 56 -7.86 -4.87 7.02
CA PRO A 56 -8.78 -5.94 6.66
C PRO A 56 -10.18 -5.61 7.17
N VAL A 57 -11.19 -5.90 6.36
CA VAL A 57 -12.58 -5.87 6.83
C VAL A 57 -12.80 -7.16 7.60
N LEU A 58 -12.86 -7.05 8.93
CA LEU A 58 -13.33 -8.15 9.78
C LEU A 58 -14.87 -8.16 9.68
N GLY A 59 -15.41 -9.26 9.18
CA GLY A 59 -16.85 -9.56 9.21
C GLY A 59 -17.30 -10.08 10.56
#